data_AF-A0AAD9UF14-F1
#
_entry.id   AF-A0AAD9UF14-F1
#
_cell.length_a   1.000
_cell.length_b   1.000
_cell.length_c   1.000
_cell.angle_alpha   90.00
_cell.angle_beta   90.00
_cell.angle_gamma   90.00
#
_symmetry.space_group_name_H-M   'P 1'
#
loop_
_entity.id
_entity.type
_entity.pdbx_description
1 polymer ?
#
loop_
_entity_poly.entity_id
_entity_poly.type
_entity_poly.pdbx_seq_one_letter_code
_entity_poly.pdbx_strand_id
1 'polypeptide(L)'
;MKRYYFQLLPHFVKEVFADSEGFCGLLLAILYSGSLSSVSSSLSGAAANTWEDILKPRLADINEYHAALLNKALGLYGSNSCALVFVIDRIPGTLLQVAAKLLAAVGSPLFGMYLLGGLFRKVETKGVVAGGILGGAASLFVVLGSTTVATYQQMLPPTRTDTCELPINATETTSPVPLSGISNLFAISFLWYTPLGAGVTMVTGLAVSYVVRYLFPNDANEQDVPDKLFIQLGNLFCLHDSDNSATDEHNEVNTPSLLNTLHNV
;
A
#
# COMPACT_ATOMS: atom_id res chain seq x y z
N MET A 1 11.75 10.73 -25.13
CA MET A 1 12.19 11.81 -24.21
C MET A 1 11.96 11.55 -22.71
N LYS A 2 11.17 10.56 -22.23
CA LYS A 2 10.85 10.39 -20.79
C LYS A 2 11.88 9.62 -19.93
N ARG A 3 12.97 9.08 -20.50
CA ARG A 3 13.96 8.24 -19.79
C ARG A 3 15.07 9.01 -19.04
N TYR A 4 15.21 10.32 -19.26
CA TYR A 4 16.37 11.08 -18.75
C TYR A 4 16.32 11.44 -17.26
N TYR A 5 15.14 11.47 -16.63
CA TYR A 5 15.01 11.91 -15.23
C TYR A 5 15.79 11.03 -14.23
N PHE A 6 15.77 9.70 -14.40
CA PHE A 6 16.51 8.78 -13.53
C PHE A 6 18.02 8.76 -13.81
N GLN A 7 18.44 9.29 -14.96
CA GLN A 7 19.84 9.38 -15.34
C GLN A 7 20.49 10.68 -14.86
N LEU A 8 19.69 11.66 -14.44
CA LEU A 8 20.18 12.94 -13.95
C LEU A 8 21.07 12.78 -12.71
N LEU A 9 20.64 11.97 -11.73
CA LEU A 9 21.38 11.76 -10.49
C LEU A 9 22.75 11.06 -10.75
N PRO A 10 22.82 9.92 -11.46
CA PRO A 10 24.11 9.33 -11.84
C PRO A 10 25.01 10.27 -12.66
N HIS A 11 24.42 11.08 -13.54
CA HIS A 11 25.17 12.01 -14.38
C HIS A 11 25.77 13.15 -13.55
N PHE A 12 24.98 13.76 -12.67
CA PHE A 12 25.44 14.79 -11.74
C PHE A 12 26.54 14.28 -10.80
N VAL A 13 26.38 13.07 -10.24
CA VAL A 13 27.40 12.45 -9.38
C VAL A 13 28.69 12.20 -10.17
N LYS A 14 28.59 11.78 -11.44
CA LYS A 14 29.76 11.60 -12.30
C LYS A 14 30.49 12.93 -12.55
N GLU A 15 29.78 14.03 -12.73
CA GLU A 15 30.39 15.35 -12.98
C GLU A 15 31.04 15.95 -11.73
N VAL A 16 30.36 15.91 -10.58
CA VAL A 16 30.86 16.49 -9.32
C VAL A 16 32.04 15.71 -8.76
N PHE A 17 32.02 14.38 -8.88
CA PHE A 17 33.06 13.50 -8.35
C PHE A 17 33.98 12.96 -9.44
N ALA A 18 34.17 13.74 -10.52
CA ALA A 18 35.03 13.36 -11.65
C ALA A 18 36.47 13.03 -11.21
N ASP A 19 36.96 13.68 -10.14
CA ASP A 19 38.31 13.49 -9.60
C ASP A 19 38.46 12.23 -8.71
N SER A 20 37.36 11.61 -8.30
CA SER A 20 37.35 10.44 -7.40
C SER A 20 36.80 9.19 -8.10
N GLU A 21 37.71 8.40 -8.67
CA GLU A 21 37.36 7.14 -9.32
C GLU A 21 36.69 6.16 -8.33
N GLY A 22 35.51 5.64 -8.68
CA GLY A 22 34.79 4.63 -7.89
C GLY A 22 33.57 5.13 -7.12
N PHE A 23 33.40 6.44 -6.91
CA PHE A 23 32.25 6.98 -6.16
C PHE A 23 30.90 6.70 -6.85
N CYS A 24 30.85 6.79 -8.18
CA CYS A 24 29.67 6.41 -8.97
C CYS A 24 29.33 4.91 -8.81
N GLY A 25 30.34 4.04 -8.69
CA GLY A 25 30.14 2.61 -8.43
C GLY A 25 29.57 2.35 -7.04
N LEU A 26 30.06 3.08 -6.02
CA LEU A 26 29.54 3.02 -4.66
C LEU A 26 28.09 3.50 -4.58
N LEU A 27 27.74 4.59 -5.28
CA LEU A 27 26.35 5.07 -5.39
C LEU A 27 25.43 3.98 -5.97
N LEU A 28 25.84 3.36 -7.09
CA LEU A 28 25.06 2.29 -7.71
C LEU A 28 24.92 1.08 -6.79
N ALA A 29 25.99 0.68 -6.09
CA ALA A 29 25.96 -0.43 -5.14
C ALA A 29 24.93 -0.19 -4.01
N ILE A 30 24.89 1.03 -3.45
CA ILE A 30 23.90 1.41 -2.42
C ILE A 30 22.47 1.38 -2.98
N LEU A 31 22.25 1.95 -4.17
CA LEU A 31 20.93 1.99 -4.81
C LEU A 31 20.39 0.59 -5.12
N TYR A 32 21.24 -0.29 -5.64
CA TYR A 32 20.87 -1.69 -5.89
C TYR A 32 20.62 -2.44 -4.59
N SER A 33 21.45 -2.25 -3.57
CA SER A 33 21.26 -2.88 -2.26
C SER A 33 19.91 -2.50 -1.63
N GLY A 34 19.56 -1.21 -1.62
CA GLY A 34 18.28 -0.74 -1.08
C GLY A 34 17.07 -1.21 -1.89
N SER A 35 17.21 -1.33 -3.22
CA SER A 35 16.16 -1.87 -4.08
C SER A 35 15.96 -3.38 -3.83
N LEU A 36 17.06 -4.14 -3.77
CA LEU A 36 17.04 -5.58 -3.55
C LEU A 36 16.51 -5.95 -2.16
N SER A 37 16.78 -5.15 -1.12
CA SER A 37 16.23 -5.41 0.22
C SER A 37 14.69 -5.33 0.23
N SER A 38 14.14 -4.30 -0.40
CA SER A 38 12.68 -4.10 -0.53
C SER A 38 12.02 -5.22 -1.34
N VAL A 39 12.64 -5.62 -2.45
CA VAL A 39 12.15 -6.74 -3.29
C VAL A 39 12.23 -8.05 -2.52
N SER A 40 13.33 -8.30 -1.79
CA SER A 40 13.49 -9.51 -0.99
C SER A 40 12.42 -9.61 0.10
N SER A 41 12.15 -8.52 0.84
CA SER A 41 11.08 -8.51 1.85
C SER A 41 9.70 -8.74 1.24
N SER A 42 9.44 -8.18 0.06
CA SER A 42 8.17 -8.38 -0.66
C SER A 42 8.00 -9.84 -1.11
N LEU A 43 9.06 -10.45 -1.63
CA LEU A 43 9.07 -11.84 -2.12
C LEU A 43 8.89 -12.83 -0.98
N SER A 44 9.64 -12.63 0.11
CA SER A 44 9.55 -13.46 1.32
C SER A 44 8.18 -13.31 1.99
N GLY A 45 7.61 -12.11 2.03
CA GLY A 45 6.26 -11.87 2.53
C GLY A 45 5.20 -12.59 1.68
N ALA A 46 5.28 -12.49 0.34
CA ALA A 46 4.36 -13.19 -0.56
C ALA A 46 4.46 -14.72 -0.42
N ALA A 47 5.66 -15.25 -0.25
CA ALA A 47 5.88 -16.67 -0.03
C ALA A 47 5.33 -17.13 1.33
N ALA A 48 5.47 -16.31 2.38
CA ALA A 48 4.85 -16.56 3.69
C ALA A 48 3.31 -16.51 3.63
N ASN A 49 2.72 -15.54 2.92
CA ASN A 49 1.27 -15.47 2.73
C ASN A 49 0.75 -16.68 1.95
N THR A 50 1.48 -17.12 0.92
CA THR A 50 1.13 -18.36 0.18
C THR A 50 1.11 -19.58 1.09
N TRP A 51 2.11 -19.66 1.97
CA TRP A 51 2.22 -20.72 2.95
C TRP A 51 1.00 -20.74 3.88
N GLU A 52 0.71 -19.61 4.53
CA GLU A 52 -0.40 -19.50 5.49
C GLU A 52 -1.78 -19.62 4.84
N ASP A 53 -2.01 -18.99 3.69
CA ASP A 53 -3.35 -18.87 3.09
C ASP A 53 -3.73 -20.09 2.23
N ILE A 54 -2.80 -20.65 1.47
CA ILE A 54 -3.12 -21.70 0.47
C ILE A 54 -2.71 -23.07 0.97
N LEU A 55 -1.53 -23.16 1.57
CA LEU A 55 -0.82 -24.42 1.66
C LEU A 55 -0.96 -25.11 3.03
N LYS A 56 -0.84 -24.34 4.11
CA LYS A 56 -1.08 -24.80 5.49
C LYS A 56 -2.45 -25.46 5.69
N PRO A 57 -3.58 -24.92 5.18
CA PRO A 57 -4.86 -25.62 5.28
C PRO A 57 -4.96 -26.89 4.40
N ARG A 58 -4.03 -27.09 3.45
CA ARG A 58 -4.05 -28.22 2.49
C ARG A 58 -3.06 -29.32 2.84
N LEU A 59 -1.95 -29.01 3.51
CA LEU A 59 -0.85 -29.92 3.80
C LEU A 59 -0.52 -29.86 5.30
N ALA A 60 -1.24 -30.66 6.09
CA ALA A 60 -1.16 -30.60 7.55
C ALA A 60 0.16 -31.15 8.15
N ASP A 61 1.02 -31.87 7.41
CA ASP A 61 1.94 -32.82 8.10
C ASP A 61 3.29 -33.18 7.42
N ILE A 62 4.05 -32.26 6.78
CA ILE A 62 5.38 -32.63 6.21
C ILE A 62 6.45 -31.53 6.23
N ASN A 63 7.25 -31.43 7.29
CA ASN A 63 8.24 -30.37 7.57
C ASN A 63 9.29 -30.09 6.46
N GLU A 64 9.92 -31.10 5.86
CA GLU A 64 10.97 -30.88 4.82
C GLU A 64 10.41 -30.30 3.51
N TYR A 65 9.15 -30.58 3.19
CA TYR A 65 8.49 -30.04 2.00
C TYR A 65 8.23 -28.53 2.10
N HIS A 66 8.22 -27.97 3.32
CA HIS A 66 7.94 -26.56 3.56
C HIS A 66 9.01 -25.67 2.96
N ALA A 67 10.28 -25.97 3.22
CA ALA A 67 11.42 -25.22 2.70
C ALA A 67 11.51 -25.31 1.17
N ALA A 68 11.28 -26.52 0.61
CA ALA A 68 11.26 -26.72 -0.83
C ALA A 68 10.13 -25.94 -1.52
N LEU A 69 8.95 -25.90 -0.92
CA LEU A 69 7.80 -25.21 -1.50
C LEU A 69 7.88 -23.69 -1.33
N LEU A 70 8.44 -23.20 -0.23
CA LEU A 70 8.76 -21.78 -0.07
C LEU A 70 9.76 -21.31 -1.16
N ASN A 71 10.83 -22.08 -1.39
CA ASN A 71 11.79 -21.80 -2.47
C ASN A 71 11.13 -21.82 -3.86
N LYS A 72 10.22 -22.77 -4.09
CA LYS A 72 9.45 -22.83 -5.35
C LYS A 72 8.53 -21.61 -5.51
N ALA A 73 7.88 -21.16 -4.44
CA ALA A 73 7.04 -19.95 -4.45
C ALA A 73 7.87 -18.70 -4.76
N LEU A 74 9.01 -18.50 -4.07
CA LEU A 74 9.93 -17.39 -4.33
C LEU A 74 10.37 -17.36 -5.81
N GLY A 75 10.71 -18.52 -6.40
CA GLY A 75 11.08 -18.63 -7.80
C GLY A 75 9.96 -18.22 -8.77
N LEU A 76 8.72 -18.64 -8.50
CA LEU A 76 7.55 -18.28 -9.31
C LEU A 76 7.25 -16.77 -9.25
N TYR A 77 7.26 -16.18 -8.06
CA TYR A 77 7.04 -14.76 -7.89
C TYR A 77 8.14 -13.92 -8.54
N GLY A 78 9.41 -14.33 -8.43
CA GLY A 78 10.53 -13.67 -9.10
C GLY A 78 10.41 -13.71 -10.63
N SER A 79 10.07 -14.87 -11.18
CA SER A 79 9.84 -15.04 -12.62
C SER A 79 8.68 -14.18 -13.14
N ASN A 80 7.54 -14.16 -12.42
CA ASN A 80 6.39 -13.32 -12.77
C ASN A 80 6.72 -11.82 -12.69
N SER A 81 7.51 -11.40 -11.70
CA SER A 81 7.96 -10.00 -11.60
C SER A 81 8.78 -9.59 -12.82
N CYS A 82 9.75 -10.41 -13.24
CA CYS A 82 10.53 -10.17 -14.45
C CYS A 82 9.64 -10.09 -15.71
N ALA A 83 8.65 -10.98 -15.84
CA ALA A 83 7.70 -10.95 -16.95
C ALA A 83 6.87 -9.65 -16.98
N LEU A 84 6.42 -9.17 -15.81
CA LEU A 84 5.65 -7.94 -15.69
C LEU A 84 6.43 -6.70 -16.11
N VAL A 85 7.76 -6.65 -15.88
CA VAL A 85 8.61 -5.53 -16.33
C VAL A 85 8.54 -5.34 -17.85
N PHE A 86 8.51 -6.43 -18.63
CA PHE A 86 8.37 -6.35 -20.09
C PHE A 86 7.04 -5.75 -20.54
N VAL A 87 5.96 -5.98 -19.76
CA VAL A 87 4.66 -5.37 -20.00
C VAL A 87 4.69 -3.88 -19.68
N ILE A 88 5.30 -3.51 -18.54
CA ILE A 88 5.41 -2.11 -18.09
C ILE A 88 6.23 -1.26 -19.08
N ASP A 89 7.26 -1.81 -19.72
CA ASP A 89 8.06 -1.07 -20.73
C ASP A 89 7.23 -0.65 -21.96
N ARG A 90 6.08 -1.31 -22.20
CA ARG A 90 5.15 -0.92 -23.28
C ARG A 90 4.19 0.20 -22.90
N ILE A 91 4.07 0.55 -21.62
CA ILE A 91 3.12 1.55 -21.13
C ILE A 91 3.75 2.95 -21.22
N PRO A 92 3.14 3.91 -21.95
CA PRO A 92 3.66 5.28 -22.02
C PRO A 92 3.45 6.02 -20.69
N GLY A 93 4.51 6.58 -20.11
CA GLY A 93 4.44 7.31 -18.85
C GLY A 93 5.80 7.52 -18.20
N THR A 94 5.86 8.31 -17.13
CA THR A 94 7.04 8.28 -16.25
C THR A 94 6.95 7.06 -15.34
N LEU A 95 8.04 6.31 -15.17
CA LEU A 95 8.06 5.07 -14.40
C LEU A 95 7.48 5.22 -12.98
N LEU A 96 7.81 6.32 -12.29
CA LEU A 96 7.30 6.61 -10.95
C LEU A 96 5.77 6.76 -10.93
N GLN A 97 5.20 7.48 -11.89
CA GLN A 97 3.74 7.63 -11.98
C GLN A 97 3.06 6.30 -12.29
N VAL A 98 3.63 5.48 -13.17
CA VAL A 98 3.08 4.15 -13.48
C VAL A 98 3.12 3.26 -12.24
N ALA A 99 4.24 3.21 -11.53
CA ALA A 99 4.38 2.44 -10.30
C ALA A 99 3.40 2.90 -9.21
N ALA A 100 3.27 4.21 -8.99
CA ALA A 100 2.34 4.77 -8.01
C ALA A 100 0.88 4.45 -8.34
N LYS A 101 0.48 4.51 -9.63
CA LYS A 101 -0.86 4.14 -10.07
C LYS A 101 -1.17 2.66 -9.84
N LEU A 102 -0.23 1.76 -10.13
CA LEU A 102 -0.40 0.33 -9.90
C LEU A 102 -0.48 0.00 -8.40
N LEU A 103 0.37 0.63 -7.59
CA LEU A 103 0.31 0.48 -6.13
C LEU A 103 -1.01 1.00 -5.57
N ALA A 104 -1.51 2.13 -6.07
CA ALA A 104 -2.81 2.66 -5.70
C ALA A 104 -3.96 1.72 -6.10
N ALA A 105 -3.93 1.13 -7.30
CA ALA A 105 -4.97 0.23 -7.79
C ALA A 105 -5.18 -0.99 -6.89
N VAL A 106 -4.09 -1.59 -6.40
CA VAL A 106 -4.12 -2.79 -5.55
C VAL A 106 -4.26 -2.42 -4.07
N GLY A 107 -3.57 -1.37 -3.63
CA GLY A 107 -3.55 -0.95 -2.22
C GLY A 107 -4.84 -0.29 -1.75
N SER A 108 -5.56 0.43 -2.61
CA SER A 108 -6.79 1.13 -2.23
C SER A 108 -7.93 0.23 -1.73
N PRO A 109 -8.30 -0.90 -2.38
CA PRO A 109 -9.33 -1.77 -1.85
C PRO A 109 -8.90 -2.46 -0.55
N LEU A 110 -7.63 -2.83 -0.40
CA LEU A 110 -7.10 -3.42 0.83
C LEU A 110 -7.17 -2.44 1.99
N PHE A 111 -6.74 -1.20 1.76
CA PHE A 111 -6.82 -0.12 2.74
C PHE A 111 -8.28 0.21 3.10
N GLY A 112 -9.16 0.26 2.11
CA GLY A 112 -10.60 0.48 2.33
C GLY A 112 -11.25 -0.63 3.15
N MET A 113 -10.94 -1.90 2.88
CA MET A 113 -11.44 -3.03 3.67
C MET A 113 -10.90 -3.02 5.11
N TYR A 114 -9.62 -2.68 5.28
CA TYR A 114 -9.00 -2.55 6.61
C TYR A 114 -9.66 -1.45 7.44
N LEU A 115 -9.84 -0.25 6.87
CA LEU A 115 -10.56 0.83 7.55
C LEU A 115 -12.02 0.48 7.83
N LEU A 116 -12.69 -0.18 6.89
CA LEU A 116 -14.07 -0.59 7.05
C LEU A 116 -14.23 -1.54 8.25
N GLY A 117 -13.37 -2.55 8.36
CA GLY A 117 -13.36 -3.50 9.49
C GLY A 117 -12.90 -2.88 10.80
N GLY A 118 -11.95 -1.93 10.77
CA GLY A 118 -11.40 -1.30 11.97
C GLY A 118 -12.29 -0.20 12.57
N LEU A 119 -13.02 0.55 11.73
CA LEU A 119 -13.82 1.72 12.15
C LEU A 119 -15.30 1.40 12.40
N PHE A 120 -15.88 0.42 11.70
CA PHE A 120 -17.31 0.18 11.73
C PHE A 120 -17.65 -1.17 12.36
N ARG A 121 -18.41 -1.12 13.46
CA ARG A 121 -18.87 -2.30 14.20
C ARG A 121 -19.96 -3.11 13.48
N LYS A 122 -20.71 -2.46 12.60
CA LYS A 122 -21.91 -3.00 11.95
C LYS A 122 -21.65 -3.48 10.52
N VAL A 123 -20.53 -4.15 10.29
CA VAL A 123 -20.10 -4.57 8.95
C VAL A 123 -20.13 -6.08 8.85
N GLU A 124 -20.72 -6.58 7.77
CA GLU A 124 -20.84 -8.01 7.50
C GLU A 124 -19.70 -8.49 6.61
N THR A 125 -19.21 -9.71 6.83
CA THR A 125 -18.09 -10.27 6.04
C THR A 125 -18.39 -10.27 4.55
N LYS A 126 -19.64 -10.62 4.18
CA LYS A 126 -20.13 -10.58 2.79
C LYS A 126 -20.05 -9.18 2.19
N GLY A 127 -20.35 -8.15 2.99
CA GLY A 127 -20.27 -6.75 2.58
C GLY A 127 -18.84 -6.26 2.40
N VAL A 128 -17.92 -6.64 3.28
CA VAL A 128 -16.48 -6.31 3.13
C VAL A 128 -15.93 -6.90 1.84
N VAL A 129 -16.18 -8.19 1.58
CA VAL A 129 -15.69 -8.87 0.37
C VAL A 129 -16.29 -8.25 -0.88
N ALA A 130 -17.60 -7.99 -0.90
CA ALA A 130 -18.26 -7.35 -2.04
C ALA A 130 -17.72 -5.93 -2.29
N GLY A 131 -17.54 -5.12 -1.23
CA GLY A 131 -16.95 -3.78 -1.33
C GLY A 131 -15.50 -3.82 -1.81
N GLY A 132 -14.71 -4.80 -1.38
CA GLY A 132 -13.35 -5.04 -1.87
C GLY A 132 -13.31 -5.31 -3.37
N ILE A 133 -14.18 -6.19 -3.87
CA ILE A 133 -14.25 -6.54 -5.30
C ILE A 133 -14.72 -5.33 -6.13
N LEU A 134 -15.81 -4.68 -5.72
CA LEU A 134 -16.37 -3.53 -6.44
C LEU A 134 -15.42 -2.33 -6.42
N GLY A 135 -14.79 -2.05 -5.28
CA GLY A 135 -13.81 -0.99 -5.16
C GLY A 135 -12.51 -1.30 -5.91
N GLY A 136 -12.08 -2.56 -5.97
CA GLY A 136 -10.97 -2.99 -6.83
C GLY A 136 -11.28 -2.79 -8.32
N ALA A 137 -12.47 -3.18 -8.77
CA ALA A 137 -12.92 -2.96 -10.14
C ALA A 137 -13.00 -1.46 -10.49
N ALA A 138 -13.53 -0.64 -9.58
CA ALA A 138 -13.57 0.80 -9.75
C ALA A 138 -12.17 1.43 -9.79
N SER A 139 -11.26 0.98 -8.93
CA SER A 139 -9.87 1.46 -8.87
C SER A 139 -9.12 1.10 -10.15
N LEU A 140 -9.30 -0.12 -10.66
CA LEU A 140 -8.75 -0.54 -11.94
C LEU A 140 -9.32 0.28 -13.10
N PHE A 141 -10.64 0.54 -13.09
CA PHE A 141 -11.28 1.38 -14.10
C PHE A 141 -10.72 2.81 -14.09
N VAL A 142 -10.51 3.40 -12.92
CA VAL A 142 -9.91 4.74 -12.79
C VAL A 142 -8.49 4.77 -13.32
N VAL A 143 -7.66 3.78 -12.95
CA VAL A 143 -6.26 3.72 -13.41
C VAL A 143 -6.16 3.48 -14.91
N LEU A 144 -6.98 2.58 -15.47
CA LEU A 144 -7.06 2.36 -16.92
C LEU A 144 -7.61 3.59 -17.66
N GLY A 145 -8.63 4.27 -17.12
CA GLY A 145 -9.12 5.53 -17.69
C GLY A 145 -8.09 6.65 -17.63
N SER A 146 -7.20 6.63 -16.63
CA SER A 146 -6.11 7.61 -16.53
C SER A 146 -4.98 7.42 -17.56
N THR A 147 -4.93 6.29 -18.26
CA THR A 147 -3.94 6.06 -19.33
C THR A 147 -4.46 6.53 -20.69
N THR A 148 -5.78 6.67 -20.86
CA THR A 148 -6.40 7.16 -22.10
C THR A 148 -6.45 8.68 -22.17
N VAL A 149 -6.51 9.36 -21.04
CA VAL A 149 -6.39 10.82 -20.96
C VAL A 149 -4.92 11.20 -20.79
N ALA A 150 -4.40 12.04 -21.69
CA ALA A 150 -3.05 12.58 -21.56
C ALA A 150 -2.95 13.36 -20.24
N THR A 151 -2.27 12.78 -19.26
CA THR A 151 -2.03 13.42 -17.96
C THR A 151 -1.33 14.75 -18.22
N TYR A 152 -1.87 15.84 -17.66
CA TYR A 152 -1.23 17.16 -17.65
C TYR A 152 0.18 17.01 -17.06
N GLN A 153 1.17 16.86 -17.93
CA GLN A 153 2.56 17.02 -17.56
C GLN A 153 2.75 18.52 -17.61
N GLN A 154 2.80 19.16 -16.44
CA GLN A 154 3.45 20.45 -16.37
C GLN A 154 4.92 20.17 -16.73
N MET A 155 5.25 20.25 -18.02
CA MET A 155 6.63 20.35 -18.44
C MET A 155 7.18 21.51 -17.65
N LEU A 156 8.18 21.25 -16.80
CA LEU A 156 8.99 22.34 -16.28
C LEU A 156 9.43 23.15 -17.50
N PRO A 157 9.31 24.50 -17.46
CA PRO A 157 9.77 25.33 -18.55
C PRO A 157 11.20 24.92 -18.90
N PRO A 158 11.55 24.82 -20.19
CA PRO A 158 12.90 24.44 -20.58
C PRO A 158 13.88 25.35 -19.84
N THR A 159 14.84 24.74 -19.15
CA THR A 159 15.99 25.46 -18.58
C THR A 159 16.56 26.35 -19.66
N ARG A 160 16.82 27.62 -19.31
CA ARG A 160 17.43 28.66 -20.16
C ARG A 160 18.48 28.08 -21.12
N THR A 161 18.14 28.05 -22.41
CA THR A 161 19.00 27.63 -23.53
C THR A 161 19.75 28.80 -24.14
N ASP A 162 20.22 29.74 -23.30
CA ASP A 162 20.84 31.01 -23.72
C ASP A 162 22.08 30.81 -24.63
N THR A 163 22.59 29.58 -24.74
CA THR A 163 23.78 29.21 -25.53
C THR A 163 23.57 28.06 -26.53
N CYS A 164 22.34 27.60 -26.78
CA CYS A 164 22.08 26.53 -27.77
C CYS A 164 21.29 27.06 -28.98
N GLU A 165 21.99 27.32 -30.09
CA GLU A 165 21.40 27.55 -31.40
C GLU A 165 20.87 26.24 -31.99
N LEU A 166 19.64 25.86 -31.61
CA LEU A 166 18.90 24.80 -32.29
C LEU A 166 17.73 25.44 -33.07
N PRO A 167 17.64 25.22 -34.40
CA PRO A 167 16.53 25.73 -35.19
C PRO A 167 15.33 24.80 -34.99
N ILE A 168 14.62 24.94 -33.87
CA ILE A 168 13.40 24.17 -33.63
C ILE A 168 12.30 25.14 -33.24
N ASN A 169 11.62 25.67 -34.25
CA ASN A 169 10.38 26.40 -34.09
C ASN A 169 9.22 25.41 -33.90
N ALA A 170 9.29 24.62 -32.82
CA ALA A 170 8.26 23.66 -32.43
C ALA A 170 7.54 24.14 -31.18
N THR A 171 6.78 25.23 -31.31
CA THR A 171 5.60 25.43 -30.46
C THR A 171 4.57 24.37 -30.85
N GLU A 172 4.66 23.18 -30.25
CA GLU A 172 3.49 22.31 -30.19
C GLU A 172 2.49 22.96 -29.24
N THR A 173 1.64 23.82 -29.80
CA THR A 173 0.42 24.28 -29.15
C THR A 173 -0.52 23.09 -29.07
N THR A 174 -0.34 22.26 -28.04
CA THR A 174 -1.36 21.28 -27.68
C THR A 174 -2.57 22.07 -27.19
N SER A 175 -3.53 22.29 -28.10
CA SER A 175 -4.82 22.88 -27.77
C SER A 175 -5.40 22.13 -26.57
N PRO A 176 -5.77 22.80 -25.47
CA PRO A 176 -6.39 22.12 -24.34
C PRO A 176 -7.71 21.52 -24.85
N VAL A 177 -7.75 20.20 -24.96
CA VAL A 177 -8.98 19.47 -25.27
C VAL A 177 -9.97 19.83 -24.16
N PRO A 178 -11.17 20.36 -24.47
CA PRO A 178 -12.14 20.70 -23.44
C PRO A 178 -12.53 19.42 -22.70
N LEU A 179 -11.98 19.28 -21.50
CA LEU A 179 -12.22 18.14 -20.63
C LEU A 179 -13.62 18.26 -20.03
N SER A 180 -14.56 17.47 -20.51
CA SER A 180 -15.94 17.47 -20.04
C SER A 180 -16.30 16.15 -19.34
N GLY A 181 -16.96 16.23 -18.19
CA GLY A 181 -17.46 15.08 -17.44
C GLY A 181 -16.38 14.18 -16.80
N ILE A 182 -16.46 12.87 -17.03
CA ILE A 182 -15.65 11.81 -16.41
C ILE A 182 -14.15 11.98 -16.70
N SER A 183 -13.79 12.66 -17.79
CA SER A 183 -12.39 12.94 -18.12
C SER A 183 -11.68 13.84 -17.08
N ASN A 184 -12.42 14.66 -16.32
CA ASN A 184 -11.85 15.42 -15.19
C ASN A 184 -11.42 14.52 -14.03
N LEU A 185 -12.11 13.39 -13.81
CA LEU A 185 -11.71 12.41 -12.79
C LEU A 185 -10.39 11.73 -13.16
N PHE A 186 -10.11 11.57 -14.45
CA PHE A 186 -8.86 11.01 -14.95
C PHE A 186 -7.70 12.02 -14.95
N ALA A 187 -7.99 13.32 -14.94
CA ALA A 187 -7.00 14.40 -14.88
C ALA A 187 -6.51 14.74 -13.47
N ILE A 188 -7.17 14.24 -12.43
CA ILE A 188 -6.77 14.49 -11.04
C ILE A 188 -5.40 13.86 -10.75
N SER A 189 -4.65 14.44 -9.81
CA SER A 189 -3.32 13.94 -9.44
C SER A 189 -3.39 12.48 -9.00
N PHE A 190 -2.43 11.67 -9.45
CA PHE A 190 -2.39 10.22 -9.17
C PHE A 190 -2.41 9.87 -7.66
N LEU A 191 -2.04 10.81 -6.79
CA LEU A 191 -2.15 10.69 -5.34
C LEU A 191 -3.60 10.52 -4.85
N TRP A 192 -4.58 11.09 -5.56
CA TRP A 192 -6.00 11.00 -5.21
C TRP A 192 -6.64 9.67 -5.60
N TYR A 193 -5.98 8.85 -6.41
CA TYR A 193 -6.54 7.54 -6.80
C TYR A 193 -6.68 6.60 -5.60
N THR A 194 -5.73 6.62 -4.65
CA THR A 194 -5.80 5.79 -3.45
C THR A 194 -7.00 6.13 -2.54
N PRO A 195 -7.18 7.39 -2.08
CA PRO A 195 -8.32 7.73 -1.23
C PRO A 195 -9.67 7.61 -1.96
N LEU A 196 -9.74 7.88 -3.27
CA LEU A 196 -10.96 7.68 -4.04
C LEU A 196 -11.33 6.19 -4.12
N GLY A 197 -10.37 5.32 -4.45
CA GLY A 197 -10.59 3.87 -4.48
C GLY A 197 -11.01 3.32 -3.11
N ALA A 198 -10.31 3.72 -2.05
CA ALA A 198 -10.63 3.31 -0.68
C ALA A 198 -12.03 3.82 -0.24
N GLY A 199 -12.39 5.05 -0.60
CA GLY A 199 -13.72 5.60 -0.35
C GLY A 199 -14.82 4.81 -1.06
N VAL A 200 -14.62 4.43 -2.32
CA VAL A 200 -15.56 3.58 -3.06
C VAL A 200 -15.72 2.21 -2.38
N THR A 201 -14.62 1.57 -1.98
CA THR A 201 -14.66 0.31 -1.21
C THR A 201 -15.46 0.46 0.08
N MET A 202 -15.24 1.54 0.82
CA MET A 202 -15.90 1.77 2.11
C MET A 202 -17.40 2.02 1.94
N VAL A 203 -17.80 2.86 0.98
CA VAL A 203 -19.22 3.18 0.71
C VAL A 203 -19.97 1.95 0.21
N THR A 204 -19.41 1.22 -0.76
CA THR A 204 -20.03 0.01 -1.30
C THR A 204 -20.09 -1.11 -0.25
N GLY A 205 -19.03 -1.28 0.54
CA GLY A 205 -19.00 -2.26 1.63
C GLY A 205 -20.02 -1.99 2.73
N LEU A 206 -20.21 -0.72 3.12
CA LEU A 206 -21.25 -0.31 4.07
C LEU A 206 -22.66 -0.52 3.50
N ALA A 207 -22.89 -0.10 2.25
CA ALA A 207 -24.17 -0.25 1.60
C ALA A 207 -24.59 -1.73 1.51
N VAL A 208 -23.69 -2.61 1.04
CA VAL A 208 -23.95 -4.04 0.96
C VAL A 208 -24.15 -4.64 2.35
N SER A 209 -23.35 -4.25 3.35
CA SER A 209 -23.53 -4.73 4.73
C SER A 209 -24.90 -4.35 5.29
N TYR A 210 -25.38 -3.13 5.03
CA TYR A 210 -26.70 -2.68 5.47
C TYR A 210 -27.82 -3.47 4.79
N VAL A 211 -27.71 -3.69 3.47
CA VAL A 211 -28.68 -4.48 2.70
C VAL A 211 -28.71 -5.94 3.18
N VAL A 212 -27.55 -6.55 3.43
CA VAL A 212 -27.47 -7.93 3.94
C VAL A 212 -28.10 -8.04 5.32
N ARG A 213 -27.85 -7.09 6.23
CA ARG A 213 -28.50 -7.07 7.55
C ARG A 213 -30.02 -6.85 7.46
N TYR A 214 -30.48 -6.06 6.51
CA TYR A 214 -31.91 -5.83 6.29
C TYR A 214 -32.61 -7.07 5.73
N LEU A 215 -31.97 -7.79 4.80
CA LEU A 215 -32.53 -8.99 4.18
C LEU A 215 -32.42 -10.25 5.06
N PHE A 216 -31.35 -10.36 5.84
CA PHE A 216 -31.06 -11.52 6.70
C PHE A 216 -30.76 -11.09 8.14
N PRO A 217 -31.78 -10.64 8.90
CA PRO A 217 -31.60 -10.16 10.27
C PRO A 217 -31.19 -11.25 11.26
N ASN A 218 -31.48 -12.52 10.97
CA ASN A 218 -31.15 -13.64 11.86
C ASN A 218 -29.65 -13.98 11.86
N ASP A 219 -28.97 -13.88 10.71
CA ASP A 219 -27.52 -14.15 10.62
C ASP A 219 -26.67 -12.97 11.17
N ALA A 220 -27.23 -11.77 11.14
CA ALA A 220 -26.54 -10.52 11.50
C ALA A 220 -26.25 -10.36 13.00
N ASN A 221 -27.01 -11.05 13.86
CA ASN A 221 -26.92 -10.96 15.32
C ASN A 221 -25.87 -11.90 15.90
N GLU A 222 -25.49 -12.97 15.16
CA GLU A 222 -24.48 -13.94 15.58
C GLU A 222 -23.05 -13.49 15.25
N GLN A 223 -22.90 -12.56 14.29
CA GLN A 223 -21.62 -12.07 13.77
C GLN A 223 -21.12 -10.77 14.44
N ASP A 224 -21.62 -10.41 15.63
CA ASP A 224 -21.17 -9.18 16.32
C ASP A 224 -19.78 -9.41 16.96
N VAL A 225 -18.75 -8.83 16.35
CA VAL A 225 -17.34 -8.95 16.76
C VAL A 225 -17.14 -8.33 18.15
N PRO A 226 -16.40 -8.97 19.07
CA PRO A 226 -16.19 -8.46 20.43
C PRO A 226 -15.48 -7.10 20.46
N ASP A 227 -15.93 -6.24 21.39
CA ASP A 227 -15.53 -4.83 21.55
C ASP A 227 -14.02 -4.59 21.64
N LYS A 228 -13.25 -5.61 22.06
CA LYS A 228 -11.79 -5.55 22.23
C LYS A 228 -10.99 -5.51 20.93
N LEU A 229 -11.62 -5.72 19.77
CA LEU A 229 -10.92 -5.74 18.47
C LEU A 229 -11.06 -4.42 17.68
N PHE A 230 -11.89 -3.49 18.13
CA PHE A 230 -12.11 -2.21 17.45
C PHE A 230 -11.05 -1.18 17.80
N ILE A 231 -10.64 -0.41 16.79
CA ILE A 231 -9.75 0.73 16.99
C ILE A 231 -10.57 1.83 17.65
N GLN A 232 -10.49 1.94 18.98
CA GLN A 232 -11.02 3.11 19.68
C GLN A 232 -10.16 4.33 19.29
N LEU A 233 -10.64 5.11 18.31
CA LEU A 233 -10.01 6.37 17.88
C LEU A 233 -9.71 7.31 19.07
N GLY A 234 -10.47 7.20 20.17
CA GLY A 234 -10.27 7.95 21.41
C GLY A 234 -8.96 7.64 22.14
N ASN A 235 -8.41 6.42 22.02
CA ASN A 235 -7.13 6.05 22.65
C ASN A 235 -5.94 6.22 21.68
N LEU A 236 -6.20 6.52 20.40
CA LEU A 236 -5.16 6.79 19.39
C LEU A 236 -4.71 8.26 19.42
N PHE A 237 -5.62 9.15 19.81
CA PHE A 237 -5.31 10.51 20.26
C PHE A 237 -5.26 10.54 21.79
N CYS A 238 -4.38 9.73 22.40
CA CYS A 238 -3.84 10.12 23.69
C CYS A 238 -3.01 11.39 23.47
N LEU A 239 -3.69 12.55 23.48
CA LEU A 239 -3.11 13.72 24.09
C LEU A 239 -2.54 13.24 25.42
N HIS A 240 -1.23 13.46 25.56
CA HIS A 240 -0.53 13.35 26.80
C HIS A 240 -1.18 14.33 27.78
N ASP A 241 -2.26 13.89 28.44
CA ASP A 241 -2.81 14.57 29.59
C ASP A 241 -2.30 13.82 30.81
N SER A 242 -1.12 14.22 31.25
CA SER A 242 -0.76 14.06 32.65
C SER A 242 -1.64 15.01 33.43
N ASP A 243 -2.70 14.49 34.06
CA ASP A 243 -3.19 15.12 35.27
C ASP A 243 -3.58 14.10 36.34
N ASN A 244 -3.03 14.39 37.52
CA ASN A 244 -3.17 13.66 38.76
C ASN A 244 -4.64 13.53 39.18
N SER A 245 -5.04 12.32 39.56
CA SER A 245 -5.91 12.14 40.72
C SER A 245 -5.45 10.93 41.54
N ALA A 246 -4.39 11.16 42.32
CA ALA A 246 -4.27 10.50 43.60
C ALA A 246 -5.36 11.09 44.52
N THR A 247 -6.24 10.23 45.03
CA THR A 247 -6.76 10.18 46.41
C THR A 247 -8.06 9.39 46.42
N ASP A 248 -7.96 8.13 46.81
CA ASP A 248 -8.85 7.53 47.82
C ASP A 248 -8.05 6.40 48.50
N GLU A 249 -7.17 6.83 49.40
CA GLU A 249 -6.91 6.17 50.70
C GLU A 249 -8.27 5.92 51.41
N HIS A 250 -8.53 4.94 52.26
CA HIS A 250 -7.77 3.93 52.97
C HIS A 250 -8.81 2.95 53.57
N ASN A 251 -8.52 1.65 53.59
CA ASN A 251 -8.84 0.76 54.73
C ASN A 251 -8.06 -0.55 54.57
N GLU A 252 -6.80 -0.50 55.01
CA GLU A 252 -6.17 -1.36 56.04
C GLU A 252 -6.93 -2.68 56.37
N VAL A 253 -6.32 -3.87 56.47
CA VAL A 253 -5.35 -4.31 57.50
C VAL A 253 -4.94 -5.78 57.24
N ASN A 254 -3.62 -6.06 57.21
CA ASN A 254 -2.86 -7.28 57.63
C ASN A 254 -3.10 -8.65 56.93
N THR A 255 -2.13 -9.56 56.68
CA THR A 255 -0.83 -9.90 57.31
C THR A 255 -0.06 -10.91 56.39
N PRO A 256 1.16 -11.44 56.68
CA PRO A 256 2.30 -11.39 55.76
C PRO A 256 2.88 -12.77 55.35
N SER A 257 3.84 -12.72 54.42
CA SER A 257 4.82 -13.78 54.18
C SER A 257 5.84 -13.86 55.33
N LEU A 258 6.10 -15.04 55.90
CA LEU A 258 7.39 -15.50 56.45
C LEU A 258 7.39 -17.06 56.42
N LEU A 259 8.34 -17.69 55.75
CA LEU A 259 9.62 -18.19 56.30
C LEU A 259 9.45 -19.15 57.49
N ASN A 260 9.93 -20.38 57.29
CA ASN A 260 10.12 -21.52 58.22
C ASN A 260 8.97 -22.52 58.40
N THR A 261 9.04 -23.61 57.62
CA THR A 261 8.75 -24.94 58.13
C THR A 261 9.72 -25.95 57.49
N LEU A 262 10.89 -26.10 58.11
CA LEU A 262 11.57 -27.39 58.14
C LEU A 262 10.90 -28.25 59.21
N HIS A 263 10.87 -29.55 58.95
CA HIS A 263 10.75 -30.67 59.91
C HIS A 263 9.37 -31.34 60.07
N ASN A 264 9.36 -32.66 59.82
CA ASN A 264 8.28 -33.67 60.02
C ASN A 264 7.10 -33.53 59.03
N VAL A 265 6.85 -34.43 58.07
CA VAL A 265 6.92 -35.91 57.99
C VAL A 265 7.07 -36.30 56.53
#